data_AF-A0A843RQ30-F1
#
_entry.id   AF-A0A843RQ30-F1
#
_cell.length_a   1.000
_cell.length_b   1.000
_cell.length_c   1.000
_cell.angle_alpha   90.00
_cell.angle_beta   90.00
_cell.angle_gamma   90.00
#
_symmetry.space_group_name_H-M   'P 1'
#
loop_
_entity.id
_entity.type
_entity.pdbx_description
1 polymer ?
#
loop_
_entity_poly.entity_id
_entity_poly.type
_entity_poly.pdbx_seq_one_letter_code
_entity_poly.pdbx_strand_id
1 'polypeptide(L)' 'MVVALTDLLYLWQQRLRDREALLQMTTAQLKDIGLSRADALQEAEKPFWRR' A
#
# COMPACT_ATOMS: atom_id res chain seq x y z
N MET A 1 -23.56 -3.04 -16.91
CA MET A 1 -22.44 -2.08 -17.08
C MET A 1 -22.16 -1.36 -15.75
N VAL A 2 -21.70 -2.07 -14.71
CA VAL A 2 -21.34 -1.49 -13.38
C VAL A 2 -20.02 -2.07 -12.83
N VAL A 3 -19.58 -3.23 -13.34
CA VAL A 3 -18.44 -4.01 -12.84
C VAL A 3 -17.10 -3.25 -12.85
N ALA A 4 -16.86 -2.39 -13.84
CA ALA A 4 -15.58 -1.66 -13.94
C ALA A 4 -15.33 -0.67 -12.80
N LEU A 5 -16.38 -0.03 -12.27
CA LEU A 5 -16.25 0.92 -11.16
C LEU A 5 -16.00 0.19 -9.83
N THR A 6 -16.63 -0.96 -9.64
CA THR A 6 -16.43 -1.80 -8.45
C THR A 6 -15.04 -2.44 -8.44
N ASP A 7 -14.53 -2.87 -9.59
CA ASP A 7 -13.17 -3.41 -9.71
C ASP A 7 -12.10 -2.36 -9.39
N LEU A 8 -12.31 -1.12 -9.86
CA LEU A 8 -11.41 0.00 -9.57
C LEU A 8 -11.38 0.31 -8.06
N LEU A 9 -12.57 0.39 -7.44
CA LEU A 9 -12.70 0.62 -5.99
C LEU A 9 -12.09 -0.51 -5.16
N TYR A 10 -12.24 -1.77 -5.61
CA TYR A 10 -11.65 -2.93 -4.96
C TYR A 10 -10.12 -2.89 -5.02
N LEU A 11 -9.57 -2.60 -6.20
CA LEU A 11 -8.12 -2.39 -6.39
C LEU A 11 -7.58 -1.27 -5.49
N TRP A 12 -8.33 -0.18 -5.34
CA TRP A 12 -7.92 0.94 -4.50
C TRP A 12 -7.96 0.56 -3.02
N GLN A 13 -9.00 -0.14 -2.56
CA GLN A 13 -9.04 -0.67 -1.20
C GLN A 13 -7.92 -1.67 -0.92
N GLN A 14 -7.62 -2.55 -1.88
CA GLN A 14 -6.56 -3.53 -1.73
C GLN A 14 -5.20 -2.83 -1.59
N ARG A 15 -4.91 -1.85 -2.43
CA ARG A 15 -3.70 -1.02 -2.30
C ARG A 15 -3.62 -0.26 -0.98
N LEU A 16 -4.75 0.25 -0.48
CA LEU A 16 -4.78 0.94 0.81
C LEU A 16 -4.45 -0.03 1.95
N ARG A 17 -5.04 -1.23 1.93
CA ARG A 17 -4.74 -2.31 2.87
C ARG A 17 -3.28 -2.77 2.79
N ASP A 18 -2.73 -2.89 1.59
CA ASP A 18 -1.32 -3.26 1.41
C ASP A 18 -0.38 -2.20 1.98
N ARG A 19 -0.71 -0.90 1.84
CA ARG A 19 0.03 0.21 2.44
C ARG A 19 -0.09 0.26 3.97
N GLU A 20 -1.28 0.01 4.50
CA GLU A 20 -1.45 -0.13 5.96
C GLU A 20 -0.67 -1.34 6.49
N ALA A 21 -0.65 -2.45 5.76
CA ALA A 21 0.15 -3.61 6.12
C ALA A 21 1.65 -3.29 6.12
N LEU A 22 2.15 -2.53 5.13
CA LEU A 22 3.53 -2.03 5.11
C LEU A 22 3.85 -1.12 6.31
N LEU A 23 2.91 -0.31 6.77
CA LEU A 23 3.09 0.53 7.97
C LEU A 23 3.02 -0.25 9.28
N GLN A 24 2.21 -1.31 9.33
CA GLN A 24 2.07 -2.21 10.47
C GLN A 24 3.21 -3.23 10.55
N MET A 25 3.93 -3.47 9.44
CA MET A 25 5.11 -4.32 9.43
C MET A 25 6.19 -3.78 10.36
N THR A 26 6.77 -4.70 11.12
CA THR A 26 7.93 -4.41 11.97
C THR A 26 9.17 -4.15 11.11
N THR A 27 10.14 -3.42 11.65
CA THR A 27 11.40 -3.09 10.95
C THR A 27 12.13 -4.35 10.46
N ALA A 28 11.99 -5.48 11.16
CA ALA A 28 12.57 -6.77 10.73
C ALA A 28 11.87 -7.33 9.48
N GLN A 29 10.53 -7.28 9.41
CA GLN A 29 9.77 -7.74 8.25
C GLN A 29 10.03 -6.87 7.02
N LEU A 30 10.16 -5.56 7.20
CA LEU A 30 10.56 -4.65 6.13
C LEU A 30 11.97 -5.00 5.62
N LYS A 31 12.90 -5.31 6.52
CA LYS A 31 14.26 -5.69 6.16
C LYS A 31 14.33 -7.01 5.39
N ASP A 32 13.47 -7.98 5.72
CA ASP A 32 13.36 -9.26 5.02
C ASP A 32 12.94 -9.10 3.55
N ILE A 33 12.10 -8.11 3.24
CA ILE A 33 11.71 -7.75 1.86
C ILE A 33 12.60 -6.66 1.25
N GLY A 34 13.68 -6.27 1.93
CA GLY A 34 14.65 -5.29 1.46
C GLY A 34 14.18 -3.83 1.51
N LEU A 35 13.11 -3.54 2.25
CA LEU A 35 12.59 -2.18 2.44
C LEU A 35 13.05 -1.60 3.78
N SER A 36 13.33 -0.30 3.80
CA SER A 36 13.55 0.42 5.05
C SER A 36 12.24 1.00 5.59
N ARG A 37 12.21 1.35 6.89
CA ARG A 37 11.06 2.03 7.49
C ARG A 37 10.77 3.37 6.80
N ALA A 38 11.80 4.04 6.30
CA ALA A 38 11.66 5.27 5.53
C ALA A 38 10.98 5.02 4.18
N ASP A 39 11.32 3.94 3.47
CA ASP A 39 10.67 3.58 2.20
C ASP A 39 9.19 3.23 2.40
N ALA A 40 8.88 2.48 3.46
CA ALA A 40 7.49 2.15 3.82
C ALA A 40 6.66 3.40 4.17
N LEU A 41 7.25 4.35 4.90
CA LEU A 41 6.62 5.64 5.20
C LEU A 41 6.44 6.48 3.94
N GLN A 42 7.46 6.55 3.08
CA GLN A 42 7.41 7.30 1.84
C GLN A 42 6.33 6.74 0.90
N GLU A 43 6.19 5.42 0.81
CA GLU A 43 5.15 4.76 0.03
C GLU A 43 3.75 4.97 0.63
N ALA A 44 3.64 5.05 1.96
CA ALA A 44 2.38 5.35 2.64
C ALA A 44 1.96 6.82 2.53
N GLU A 45 2.93 7.76 2.52
CA GLU A 45 2.70 9.18 2.31
C GLU A 45 2.37 9.53 0.85
N LYS A 46 2.60 8.62 -0.10
CA LYS A 46 2.21 8.85 -1.49
C LYS A 46 0.69 9.00 -1.59
N PRO A 47 0.22 10.12 -2.18
CA PRO A 47 -1.21 10.30 -2.36
C PRO A 47 -1.80 9.19 -3.22
N PHE A 48 -3.02 8.75 -2.91
CA PHE A 48 -3.67 7.58 -3.53
C PHE A 48 -3.75 7.64 -5.07
N TRP A 49 -3.67 8.84 -5.66
CA TRP A 49 -3.71 9.06 -7.11
C TRP A 49 -2.35 8.93 -7.80
N ARG A 50 -1.25 8.78 -7.06
CA ARG A 50 0.11 8.70 -7.61
C ARG A 50 0.70 7.32 -7.33
N ARG A 51 1.05 6.60 -8.42
CA ARG A 51 1.84 5.36 -8.36
C ARG A 51 3.26 5.70 -7.91
#